data_AF-A0A482XR27-F1
#
_entry.id   AF-A0A482XR27-F1
#
_cell.length_a   1.000
_cell.length_b   1.000
_cell.length_c   1.000
_cell.angle_alpha   90.00
_cell.angle_beta   90.00
_cell.angle_gamma   90.00
#
_symmetry.space_group_name_H-M   'P 1'
#
loop_
_entity.id
_entity.type
_entity.pdbx_description
1 polymer ?
#
loop_
_entity_poly.entity_id
_entity_poly.type
_entity_poly.pdbx_seq_one_letter_code
_entity_poly.pdbx_strand_id
1 'polypeptide(L)'
;MPPQEGKVFKYLRNKIPKIDGLRVINLTLEGDITFHFFANKRDGRKVKDALNELVEKRHLGNITFAPGKIALRQNPTLLIKEVRVNQKKPAVRCGDDFILSCTALGSPHMSFRWFKDGMVVNETIALRNIWTKQMKTDVSDQYMSLLGVKSADALDEGRYTCQVTDWGIEQCKTIDLEVIPPPAVKVMPMTITVEKVRLERNTY
;
A
#
# COMPACT_ATOMS: atom_id res chain seq x y z
N MET A 1 -9.64 -10.90 -28.05
CA MET A 1 -10.55 -9.80 -27.71
C MET A 1 -11.94 -10.22 -28.15
N PRO A 2 -12.93 -10.35 -27.25
CA PRO A 2 -14.34 -10.54 -27.61
C PRO A 2 -14.76 -9.58 -28.74
N PRO A 3 -15.59 -10.01 -29.72
CA PRO A 3 -15.96 -9.18 -30.88
C PRO A 3 -16.55 -7.81 -30.51
N GLN A 4 -17.17 -7.72 -29.33
CA GLN A 4 -17.80 -6.51 -28.82
C GLN A 4 -16.78 -5.47 -28.31
N GLU A 5 -15.69 -5.93 -27.67
CA GLU A 5 -14.64 -5.06 -27.15
C GLU A 5 -13.92 -4.28 -28.25
N GLY A 6 -13.63 -4.92 -29.38
CA GLY A 6 -12.90 -4.29 -30.49
C GLY A 6 -13.66 -3.12 -31.14
N LYS A 7 -15.00 -3.22 -31.23
CA LYS A 7 -15.84 -2.15 -31.81
C LYS A 7 -15.96 -0.95 -30.87
N VAL A 8 -16.23 -1.20 -29.59
CA VAL A 8 -16.28 -0.15 -28.57
C VAL A 8 -14.92 0.54 -28.45
N PHE A 9 -13.82 -0.22 -28.46
CA PHE A 9 -12.47 0.32 -28.46
C PHE A 9 -12.21 1.24 -29.66
N LYS A 10 -12.51 0.77 -30.87
CA LYS A 10 -12.32 1.56 -32.09
C LYS A 10 -13.13 2.86 -32.05
N TYR A 11 -14.38 2.80 -31.60
CA TYR A 11 -15.23 3.98 -31.46
C TYR A 11 -14.64 4.99 -30.46
N LEU A 12 -14.27 4.52 -29.26
CA LEU A 12 -13.70 5.38 -28.22
C LEU A 12 -12.36 5.97 -28.65
N ARG A 13 -11.49 5.18 -29.30
CA ARG A 13 -10.17 5.63 -29.79
C ARG A 13 -10.27 6.75 -30.82
N ASN A 14 -11.29 6.73 -31.67
CA ASN A 14 -11.53 7.80 -32.64
C ASN A 14 -11.90 9.13 -31.96
N LYS A 15 -12.60 9.09 -30.82
CA LYS A 15 -13.01 10.29 -30.06
C LYS A 15 -11.98 10.69 -28.98
N ILE A 16 -11.22 9.73 -28.48
CA ILE A 16 -10.26 9.85 -27.38
C ILE A 16 -8.94 9.21 -27.83
N PRO A 17 -8.06 9.95 -28.52
CA PRO A 17 -6.86 9.38 -29.15
C PRO A 17 -5.89 8.70 -28.18
N LYS A 18 -5.87 9.13 -26.91
CA LYS A 18 -5.01 8.62 -25.83
C LYS A 18 -5.74 7.64 -24.91
N ILE A 19 -6.64 6.82 -25.47
CA ILE A 19 -7.24 5.69 -24.76
C ILE A 19 -6.39 4.44 -24.93
N ASP A 20 -6.22 3.66 -23.87
CA ASP A 20 -5.48 2.39 -23.92
C ASP A 20 -6.05 1.35 -22.94
N GLY A 21 -5.71 0.08 -23.14
CA GLY A 21 -6.03 -1.00 -22.22
C GLY A 21 -7.52 -1.27 -22.00
N LEU A 22 -8.37 -1.03 -23.02
CA LEU A 22 -9.81 -1.31 -22.93
C LEU A 22 -10.04 -2.82 -22.74
N ARG A 23 -10.78 -3.17 -21.69
CA ARG A 23 -11.17 -4.55 -21.38
C ARG A 23 -12.51 -4.59 -20.64
N VAL A 24 -13.26 -5.67 -20.82
CA VAL A 24 -14.42 -5.98 -19.96
C VAL A 24 -13.92 -6.51 -18.62
N ILE A 25 -14.43 -5.95 -17.53
CA ILE A 25 -14.05 -6.31 -16.16
C ILE A 25 -15.19 -6.96 -15.36
N ASN A 26 -16.43 -6.82 -15.82
CA ASN A 26 -17.58 -7.47 -15.22
C ASN A 26 -18.72 -7.59 -16.25
N LEU A 27 -19.48 -8.68 -16.17
CA LEU A 27 -20.72 -8.91 -16.90
C LEU A 27 -21.76 -9.46 -15.90
N THR A 28 -22.87 -8.73 -15.70
CA THR A 28 -23.93 -9.17 -14.79
C THR A 28 -24.94 -10.09 -15.49
N LEU A 29 -25.74 -10.83 -14.71
CA LEU A 29 -26.84 -11.64 -15.24
C LEU A 29 -27.94 -10.80 -15.91
N GLU A 30 -28.07 -9.53 -15.49
CA GLU A 30 -28.97 -8.53 -16.08
C GLU A 30 -28.43 -7.98 -17.41
N GLY A 31 -27.19 -8.33 -17.78
CA GLY A 31 -26.55 -7.93 -19.03
C GLY A 31 -25.72 -6.64 -18.93
N ASP A 32 -25.46 -6.12 -17.73
CA ASP A 32 -24.61 -4.95 -17.56
C ASP A 32 -23.15 -5.31 -17.82
N ILE A 33 -22.51 -4.56 -18.71
CA ILE A 33 -21.10 -4.72 -19.06
C ILE A 33 -20.31 -3.57 -18.45
N THR A 34 -19.31 -3.90 -17.64
CA THR A 34 -18.37 -2.90 -17.11
C THR A 34 -17.07 -2.95 -17.90
N PHE A 35 -16.67 -1.80 -18.44
CA PHE A 35 -15.40 -1.63 -19.14
C PHE A 35 -14.40 -0.88 -18.26
N HIS A 36 -13.12 -1.27 -18.37
CA HIS A 36 -12.00 -0.52 -17.83
C HIS A 36 -11.08 -0.10 -18.98
N PHE A 37 -10.54 1.12 -18.93
CA PHE A 37 -9.50 1.62 -19.83
C PHE A 37 -8.74 2.76 -19.16
N PHE A 38 -7.55 3.05 -19.69
CA PHE A 38 -6.77 4.22 -19.32
C PHE A 38 -7.04 5.37 -20.29
N ALA A 39 -7.17 6.58 -19.75
CA ALA A 39 -7.26 7.82 -20.53
C ALA A 39 -6.71 8.98 -19.68
N ASN A 40 -6.40 10.12 -20.32
CA ASN A 40 -6.00 11.30 -19.55
C ASN A 40 -7.17 11.78 -18.70
N LYS A 41 -6.88 12.15 -17.45
CA LYS A 41 -7.88 12.74 -16.54
C LYS A 41 -8.60 13.95 -17.15
N ARG A 42 -7.90 14.75 -17.96
CA ARG A 42 -8.45 15.93 -18.65
C ARG A 42 -9.52 15.59 -19.70
N ASP A 43 -9.47 14.37 -20.27
CA ASP A 43 -10.43 13.91 -21.27
C ASP A 43 -11.70 13.30 -20.64
N GLY A 44 -11.85 13.34 -19.32
CA GLY A 44 -12.99 12.74 -18.60
C GLY A 44 -14.37 13.21 -19.10
N ARG A 45 -14.51 14.49 -19.47
CA ARG A 45 -15.74 15.00 -20.06
C ARG A 45 -16.01 14.40 -21.44
N LYS A 46 -14.99 14.37 -22.31
CA LYS A 46 -15.08 13.77 -23.65
C LYS A 46 -15.43 12.29 -23.58
N VAL A 47 -14.88 11.57 -22.60
CA VAL A 47 -15.21 10.18 -22.31
C VAL A 47 -16.70 10.04 -22.00
N LYS A 48 -17.20 10.83 -21.06
CA LYS A 48 -18.61 10.80 -20.66
C LYS A 48 -19.53 11.12 -21.85
N ASP A 49 -19.21 12.16 -22.62
CA ASP A 49 -20.01 12.58 -23.77
C ASP A 49 -20.01 11.49 -24.87
N ALA A 50 -18.86 10.90 -25.17
CA ALA A 50 -18.75 9.83 -26.17
C ALA A 50 -19.52 8.55 -25.77
N LEU A 51 -19.53 8.23 -24.47
CA LEU A 51 -20.29 7.11 -23.93
C LEU A 51 -21.80 7.39 -23.98
N ASN A 52 -22.24 8.59 -23.56
CA ASN A 52 -23.65 8.96 -23.65
C ASN A 52 -24.17 8.90 -25.10
N GLU A 53 -23.39 9.41 -26.06
CA GLU A 53 -23.70 9.32 -27.49
C GLU A 53 -23.82 7.87 -27.97
N LEU A 54 -23.03 6.93 -27.44
CA LEU A 54 -23.16 5.50 -27.77
C LEU A 54 -24.51 4.92 -27.30
N VAL A 55 -24.92 5.26 -26.09
CA VAL A 55 -26.19 4.78 -25.52
C VAL A 55 -27.39 5.43 -26.21
N GLU A 56 -27.30 6.72 -26.53
CA GLU A 56 -28.31 7.44 -27.32
C GLU A 56 -28.48 6.84 -28.72
N LYS A 57 -27.37 6.49 -29.38
CA LYS A 57 -27.40 5.83 -30.70
C LYS A 57 -27.99 4.44 -30.68
N ARG A 58 -28.12 3.80 -29.51
CA ARG A 58 -28.62 2.43 -29.27
C ARG A 58 -27.83 1.30 -29.93
N HIS A 59 -27.18 1.53 -31.06
CA HIS A 59 -26.51 0.50 -31.84
C HIS A 59 -25.08 0.90 -32.21
N LEU A 60 -24.14 -0.04 -32.07
CA LEU A 60 -22.78 0.05 -32.61
C LEU A 60 -22.47 -1.23 -33.39
N GLY A 61 -22.75 -1.20 -34.69
CA GLY A 61 -22.69 -2.40 -35.54
C GLY A 61 -23.75 -3.42 -35.11
N ASN A 62 -23.34 -4.56 -34.60
CA ASN A 62 -24.23 -5.64 -34.12
C ASN A 62 -24.43 -5.62 -32.59
N ILE A 63 -23.97 -4.57 -31.91
CA ILE A 63 -24.12 -4.40 -30.47
C ILE A 63 -25.29 -3.47 -30.24
N THR A 64 -26.21 -3.86 -29.36
CA THR A 64 -27.34 -3.03 -28.92
C THR A 64 -27.14 -2.66 -27.46
N PHE A 65 -27.20 -1.36 -27.16
CA PHE A 65 -27.10 -0.83 -25.81
C PHE A 65 -28.48 -0.59 -25.24
N ALA A 66 -28.69 -1.02 -23.99
CA ALA A 66 -29.88 -0.70 -23.24
C ALA A 66 -29.96 0.82 -22.97
N PRO A 67 -31.17 1.40 -22.95
CA PRO A 67 -31.34 2.78 -22.53
C PRO A 67 -30.99 2.91 -21.05
N GLY A 68 -30.15 3.88 -20.69
CA GLY A 68 -29.78 4.07 -19.30
C GLY A 68 -28.76 5.19 -19.12
N LYS A 69 -28.58 5.61 -17.86
CA LYS A 69 -27.49 6.51 -17.50
C LYS A 69 -26.21 5.70 -17.35
N ILE A 70 -25.14 6.17 -17.96
CA ILE A 70 -23.83 5.54 -17.84
C ILE A 70 -23.18 6.00 -16.54
N ALA A 71 -22.84 5.05 -15.69
CA ALA A 71 -22.02 5.30 -14.52
C ALA A 71 -20.54 5.35 -14.93
N LEU A 72 -19.94 6.55 -14.92
CA LEU A 72 -18.51 6.72 -15.12
C LEU A 72 -17.82 6.90 -13.76
N ARG A 73 -17.05 5.89 -13.34
CA ARG A 73 -16.20 5.97 -12.14
C ARG A 73 -14.76 6.26 -12.54
N GLN A 74 -14.22 7.39 -12.09
CA GLN A 74 -12.83 7.77 -12.32
C GLN A 74 -12.00 7.48 -11.07
N ASN A 75 -11.04 6.57 -11.19
CA ASN A 75 -10.07 6.31 -10.13
C ASN A 75 -8.83 7.21 -10.30
N PRO A 76 -8.15 7.60 -9.21
CA PRO A 76 -6.85 8.25 -9.31
C PRO A 76 -5.78 7.28 -9.82
N THR A 77 -4.70 7.82 -10.37
CA THR A 77 -3.48 7.05 -10.66
C THR A 77 -2.91 6.49 -9.36
N LEU A 78 -2.35 5.29 -9.44
CA LEU A 78 -1.60 4.68 -8.33
C LEU A 78 -0.57 5.65 -7.76
N LEU A 79 -0.65 5.89 -6.45
CA LEU A 79 0.30 6.71 -5.72
C LEU A 79 0.44 6.20 -4.29
N ILE A 80 1.61 5.68 -3.93
CA ILE A 80 1.95 5.41 -2.52
C ILE A 80 2.22 6.74 -1.80
N LYS A 81 1.35 7.09 -0.86
CA LYS A 81 1.48 8.32 -0.07
C LYS A 81 2.58 8.19 0.96
N GLU A 82 2.52 7.15 1.79
CA GLU A 82 3.42 6.97 2.92
C GLU A 82 3.63 5.49 3.25
N VAL A 83 4.82 5.20 3.78
CA VAL A 83 5.14 3.98 4.51
C VAL A 83 5.76 4.45 5.82
N ARG A 84 5.20 4.03 6.95
CA ARG A 84 5.64 4.45 8.28
C ARG A 84 5.47 3.33 9.28
N VAL A 85 6.21 3.41 10.37
CA VAL A 85 6.02 2.57 11.56
C VAL A 85 5.17 3.35 12.59
N ASN A 86 4.52 2.67 13.54
CA ASN A 86 3.72 3.29 14.60
C ASN A 86 4.56 3.99 15.70
N GLN A 87 5.75 4.50 15.35
CA GLN A 87 6.72 5.17 16.20
C GLN A 87 7.15 6.47 15.53
N LYS A 88 7.61 7.44 16.32
CA LYS A 88 8.03 8.76 15.82
C LYS A 88 9.25 8.70 14.89
N LYS A 89 10.07 7.67 15.05
CA LYS A 89 11.25 7.37 14.25
C LYS A 89 11.12 5.93 13.76
N PRO A 90 11.80 5.54 12.68
CA PRO A 90 11.81 4.17 12.20
C PRO A 90 12.69 3.27 13.11
N ALA A 91 12.38 3.25 14.40
CA ALA A 91 13.09 2.48 15.40
C ALA A 91 12.10 1.97 16.46
N VAL A 92 12.23 0.70 16.83
CA VAL A 92 11.43 0.01 17.84
C VAL A 92 12.36 -0.58 18.90
N ARG A 93 11.93 -0.67 20.16
CA ARG A 93 12.74 -1.34 21.19
C ARG A 93 12.57 -2.85 21.07
N CYS A 94 13.65 -3.59 21.30
CA CYS A 94 13.58 -5.04 21.41
C CYS A 94 12.54 -5.44 22.46
N GLY A 95 11.64 -6.36 22.10
CA GLY A 95 10.54 -6.85 22.93
C GLY A 95 9.21 -6.12 22.71
N ASP A 96 9.20 -4.93 22.10
CA ASP A 96 7.97 -4.18 21.81
C ASP A 96 7.28 -4.69 20.53
N ASP A 97 5.97 -4.51 20.44
CA ASP A 97 5.20 -4.73 19.21
C ASP A 97 5.31 -3.51 18.28
N PHE A 98 5.36 -3.74 16.96
CA PHE A 98 5.27 -2.67 15.97
C PHE A 98 4.38 -3.02 14.78
N ILE A 99 3.88 -1.97 14.13
CA ILE A 99 3.02 -2.02 12.96
C ILE A 99 3.58 -1.06 11.91
N LEU A 100 3.89 -1.60 10.74
CA LEU A 100 4.17 -0.85 9.53
C LEU A 100 2.86 -0.60 8.79
N SER A 101 2.60 0.64 8.41
CA SER A 101 1.44 1.04 7.61
C SER A 101 1.88 1.61 6.27
N CYS A 102 1.27 1.13 5.19
CA CYS A 102 1.46 1.61 3.83
C CYS A 102 0.14 2.15 3.28
N THR A 103 0.09 3.45 2.99
CA THR A 103 -1.12 4.14 2.51
C THR A 103 -0.95 4.50 1.04
N ALA A 104 -1.91 4.13 0.19
CA ALA A 104 -1.89 4.39 -1.25
C ALA A 104 -3.23 4.89 -1.78
N LEU A 105 -3.17 5.73 -2.82
CA LEU A 105 -4.31 6.10 -3.65
C LEU A 105 -4.35 5.24 -4.92
N GLY A 106 -5.53 4.90 -5.40
CA GLY A 106 -5.73 4.15 -6.65
C GLY A 106 -7.11 3.51 -6.75
N SER A 107 -7.22 2.46 -7.55
CA SER A 107 -8.47 1.75 -7.75
C SER A 107 -8.79 0.72 -6.64
N PRO A 108 -10.06 0.28 -6.50
CA PRO A 108 -10.42 -0.79 -5.56
C PRO A 108 -9.82 -2.16 -5.89
N HIS A 109 -9.16 -2.31 -7.04
CA HIS A 109 -8.52 -3.55 -7.46
C HIS A 109 -7.02 -3.58 -7.14
N MET A 110 -6.51 -2.58 -6.42
CA MET A 110 -5.11 -2.57 -6.01
C MET A 110 -4.81 -3.72 -5.04
N SER A 111 -3.57 -4.18 -5.06
CA SER A 111 -3.05 -5.19 -4.15
C SER A 111 -1.75 -4.72 -3.50
N PHE A 112 -1.56 -5.08 -2.24
CA PHE A 112 -0.36 -4.76 -1.47
C PHE A 112 0.44 -6.04 -1.20
N ARG A 113 1.77 -5.91 -1.23
CA ARG A 113 2.71 -6.96 -0.82
C ARG A 113 3.84 -6.33 -0.01
N TRP A 114 4.22 -7.02 1.05
CA TRP A 114 5.34 -6.62 1.90
C TRP A 114 6.57 -7.46 1.63
N PHE A 115 7.72 -6.81 1.67
CA PHE A 115 9.03 -7.44 1.58
C PHE A 115 9.89 -6.99 2.74
N LYS A 116 10.69 -7.91 3.29
CA LYS A 116 11.78 -7.62 4.22
C LYS A 116 13.09 -8.02 3.55
N ASP A 117 14.00 -7.08 3.40
CA ASP A 117 15.32 -7.29 2.80
C ASP A 117 15.25 -7.95 1.40
N GLY A 118 14.21 -7.61 0.64
CA GLY A 118 13.94 -8.15 -0.70
C GLY A 118 13.21 -9.51 -0.72
N MET A 119 12.98 -10.14 0.43
CA MET A 119 12.21 -11.38 0.53
C MET A 119 10.74 -11.09 0.84
N VAL A 120 9.82 -11.79 0.17
CA VAL A 120 8.37 -11.66 0.41
C VAL A 120 8.07 -12.05 1.85
N VAL A 121 7.36 -11.18 2.57
CA VAL A 121 6.82 -11.52 3.89
C VAL A 121 5.67 -12.51 3.70
N ASN A 122 5.85 -13.72 4.21
CA ASN A 122 4.84 -14.77 4.13
C ASN A 122 4.32 -15.13 5.52
N GLU A 123 3.06 -14.80 5.79
CA GLU A 123 2.37 -15.06 7.06
C GLU A 123 2.33 -16.55 7.42
N THR A 124 2.29 -17.44 6.43
CA THR A 124 2.18 -18.90 6.66
C THR A 124 3.51 -19.58 7.00
N ILE A 125 4.63 -18.96 6.61
CA ILE A 125 5.98 -19.49 6.83
C ILE A 125 6.67 -18.77 7.99
N ALA A 126 6.22 -17.57 8.35
CA ALA A 126 6.72 -16.84 9.49
C ALA A 126 6.54 -17.66 10.77
N LEU A 127 7.65 -18.09 11.36
CA LEU A 127 7.67 -18.84 12.63
C LEU A 127 7.26 -17.97 13.84
N ARG A 128 7.11 -16.65 13.65
CA ARG A 128 6.72 -15.67 14.67
C ARG A 128 5.33 -15.12 14.36
N ASN A 129 4.73 -14.45 15.35
CA ASN A 129 3.43 -13.77 15.21
C ASN A 129 3.54 -12.53 14.31
N ILE A 130 3.57 -12.74 13.00
CA ILE A 130 3.48 -11.72 11.94
C ILE A 130 2.09 -11.82 11.31
N TRP A 131 1.47 -10.67 11.03
CA TRP A 131 0.16 -10.62 10.36
C TRP A 131 0.10 -9.45 9.38
N THR A 132 -0.71 -9.59 8.33
CA THR A 132 -1.05 -8.47 7.46
C THR A 132 -2.55 -8.20 7.43
N LYS A 133 -2.92 -6.94 7.21
CA LYS A 133 -4.32 -6.53 7.05
C LYS A 133 -4.44 -5.44 6.01
N GLN A 134 -5.36 -5.60 5.07
CA GLN A 134 -5.72 -4.56 4.10
C GLN A 134 -7.07 -3.95 4.48
N MET A 135 -7.19 -2.63 4.34
CA MET A 135 -8.41 -1.90 4.66
C MET A 135 -8.57 -0.65 3.79
N LYS A 136 -9.82 -0.27 3.55
CA LYS A 136 -10.15 1.04 2.98
C LYS A 136 -10.10 2.09 4.09
N THR A 137 -9.69 3.30 3.77
CA THR A 137 -9.72 4.44 4.70
C THR A 137 -10.97 5.28 4.49
N ASP A 138 -11.20 6.26 5.36
CA ASP A 138 -12.30 7.23 5.22
C ASP A 138 -12.10 8.21 4.03
N VAL A 139 -10.88 8.26 3.49
CA VAL A 139 -10.56 9.06 2.30
C VAL A 139 -10.92 8.29 1.04
N SER A 140 -11.64 8.94 0.11
CA SER A 140 -12.01 8.32 -1.17
C SER A 140 -10.80 7.80 -1.92
N ASP A 141 -10.95 6.59 -2.47
CA ASP A 141 -9.94 5.93 -3.31
C ASP A 141 -8.58 5.75 -2.62
N GLN A 142 -8.57 5.76 -1.28
CA GLN A 142 -7.41 5.51 -0.45
C GLN A 142 -7.56 4.21 0.34
N TYR A 143 -6.50 3.41 0.28
CA TYR A 143 -6.41 2.11 0.91
C TYR A 143 -5.12 2.02 1.70
N MET A 144 -5.12 1.18 2.73
CA MET A 144 -3.99 0.98 3.61
C MET A 144 -3.74 -0.51 3.82
N SER A 145 -2.47 -0.90 3.81
CA SER A 145 -2.01 -2.21 4.28
C SER A 145 -1.19 -2.04 5.55
N LEU A 146 -1.44 -2.92 6.51
CA LEU A 146 -0.73 -3.03 7.77
C LEU A 146 0.08 -4.33 7.77
N LEU A 147 1.30 -4.27 8.27
CA LEU A 147 2.16 -5.39 8.63
C LEU A 147 2.50 -5.27 10.11
N GLY A 148 1.97 -6.17 10.94
CA GLY A 148 2.23 -6.20 12.37
C GLY A 148 3.22 -7.30 12.74
N VAL A 149 4.15 -6.97 13.63
CA VAL A 149 5.15 -7.89 14.19
C VAL A 149 5.08 -7.79 15.70
N LYS A 150 4.94 -8.94 16.38
CA LYS A 150 4.94 -8.98 17.85
C LYS A 150 6.33 -9.24 18.41
N SER A 151 6.64 -8.59 19.52
CA SER A 151 7.86 -8.75 20.30
C SER A 151 9.12 -8.67 19.44
N ALA A 152 9.47 -7.45 19.01
CA ALA A 152 10.58 -7.19 18.10
C ALA A 152 11.90 -7.82 18.60
N ASP A 153 12.64 -8.45 17.70
CA ASP A 153 13.99 -8.96 17.95
C ASP A 153 15.00 -8.37 16.95
N ALA A 154 16.29 -8.65 17.16
CA ALA A 154 17.34 -8.14 16.29
C ALA A 154 17.25 -8.62 14.82
N LEU A 155 16.53 -9.71 14.53
CA LEU A 155 16.32 -10.21 13.16
C LEU A 155 15.18 -9.48 12.45
N ASP A 156 14.32 -8.78 13.19
CA ASP A 156 13.27 -7.91 12.64
C ASP A 156 13.85 -6.57 12.13
N GLU A 157 15.07 -6.20 12.52
CA GLU A 157 15.79 -5.07 11.94
C GLU A 157 15.99 -5.27 10.43
N GLY A 158 15.84 -4.21 9.65
CA GLY A 158 16.12 -4.25 8.22
C GLY A 158 15.22 -3.37 7.38
N ARG A 159 15.26 -3.64 6.07
CA ARG A 159 14.59 -2.83 5.05
C ARG A 159 13.22 -3.43 4.71
N TYR A 160 12.17 -2.70 5.04
CA TYR A 160 10.80 -3.07 4.69
C TYR A 160 10.30 -2.30 3.47
N THR A 161 9.83 -3.03 2.45
CA THR A 161 9.27 -2.44 1.24
C THR A 161 7.80 -2.82 1.10
N CYS A 162 6.95 -1.80 0.96
CA CYS A 162 5.58 -1.96 0.51
C CYS A 162 5.54 -1.82 -1.02
N GLN A 163 5.14 -2.88 -1.70
CA GLN A 163 4.83 -2.89 -3.12
C GLN A 163 3.32 -2.82 -3.29
N VAL A 164 2.84 -1.88 -4.11
CA VAL A 164 1.43 -1.74 -4.47
C VAL A 164 1.30 -1.91 -5.97
N THR A 165 0.39 -2.78 -6.39
CA THR A 165 0.08 -3.01 -7.81
C THR A 165 -1.37 -2.62 -8.09
N ASP A 166 -1.60 -1.80 -9.11
CA ASP A 166 -2.93 -1.38 -9.56
C ASP A 166 -3.00 -1.40 -11.09
N TRP A 167 -3.85 -2.24 -11.66
CA TRP A 167 -3.98 -2.47 -13.11
C TRP A 167 -2.65 -2.73 -13.85
N GLY A 168 -1.71 -3.43 -13.21
CA GLY A 168 -0.40 -3.76 -13.77
C GLY A 168 0.65 -2.65 -13.64
N ILE A 169 0.29 -1.49 -13.09
CA ILE A 169 1.23 -0.46 -12.66
C ILE A 169 1.68 -0.80 -11.26
N GLU A 170 2.99 -0.76 -11.03
CA GLU A 170 3.60 -1.07 -9.75
C GLU A 170 4.31 0.16 -9.18
N GLN A 171 4.20 0.35 -7.87
CA GLN A 171 5.03 1.28 -7.11
C GLN A 171 5.54 0.60 -5.86
N CYS A 172 6.74 1.01 -5.44
CA CYS A 172 7.38 0.55 -4.21
C CYS A 172 7.76 1.74 -3.36
N LYS A 173 7.59 1.62 -2.04
CA LYS A 173 8.11 2.57 -1.06
C LYS A 173 8.67 1.82 0.13
N THR A 174 9.79 2.31 0.64
CA THR A 174 10.64 1.60 1.58
C THR A 174 10.85 2.39 2.86
N ILE A 175 11.03 1.67 3.96
CA ILE A 175 11.45 2.18 5.27
C ILE A 175 12.53 1.25 5.84
N ASP A 176 13.62 1.82 6.34
CA ASP A 176 14.67 1.09 7.04
C ASP A 176 14.36 1.16 8.54
N LEU A 177 14.07 0.02 9.18
CA LEU A 177 13.66 -0.09 10.58
C LEU A 177 14.82 -0.58 11.44
N GLU A 178 15.12 0.12 12.54
CA GLU A 178 16.11 -0.27 13.55
C GLU A 178 15.45 -0.94 14.77
N VAL A 179 16.08 -1.97 15.33
CA VAL A 179 15.63 -2.60 16.59
C VAL A 179 16.62 -2.31 17.70
N ILE A 180 16.23 -1.43 18.62
CA ILE A 180 17.09 -0.93 19.69
C ILE A 180 17.11 -1.94 20.86
N PRO A 181 18.27 -2.55 21.19
CA PRO A 181 18.39 -3.44 22.34
C PRO A 181 18.30 -2.67 23.67
N PRO A 182 18.03 -3.36 24.79
CA PRO A 182 18.11 -2.73 26.11
C PRO A 182 19.54 -2.21 26.39
N PRO A 183 19.69 -1.09 27.11
CA PRO A 183 21.00 -0.53 27.41
C PRO A 183 21.80 -1.47 28.31
N ALA A 184 23.07 -1.70 27.98
CA ALA A 184 23.99 -2.45 28.83
C ALA A 184 24.51 -1.55 29.97
N VAL A 185 24.26 -1.95 31.22
CA VAL A 185 24.79 -1.25 32.40
C VAL A 185 26.26 -1.64 32.58
N LYS A 186 27.18 -0.68 32.39
CA LYS A 186 28.59 -0.83 32.75
C LYS A 186 28.89 0.02 33.98
N VAL A 187 29.25 -0.63 35.09
CA VAL A 187 29.70 0.04 36.32
C VAL A 187 31.23 -0.11 36.41
N MET A 188 31.94 1.00 36.53
CA MET A 188 33.39 1.02 36.79
C MET A 188 33.62 1.74 38.12
N PRO A 189 33.70 1.03 39.26
CA PRO A 189 33.92 1.67 40.55
C PRO A 189 35.37 2.17 40.68
N MET A 190 35.56 3.35 41.26
CA MET A 190 36.86 3.76 41.80
C MET A 190 36.97 3.27 43.24
N THR A 191 38.05 2.58 43.58
CA THR A 191 38.39 2.24 44.97
C THR A 191 39.04 3.42 45.68
N ILE A 192 38.48 3.86 46.80
CA ILE A 192 39.15 4.71 47.79
C ILE A 192 39.64 3.81 48.92
N THR A 193 40.95 3.70 49.09
CA THR A 193 41.54 3.09 50.30
C THR A 193 41.55 4.16 51.40
N VAL A 194 40.83 3.95 52.50
CA VAL A 194 40.92 4.81 53.69
C VAL A 194 41.91 4.19 54.67
N GLU A 195 43.09 4.79 54.82
CA GLU A 195 43.99 4.45 55.94
C GLU A 195 43.50 5.16 57.21
N LYS A 196 43.14 4.37 58.23
CA LYS A 196 42.73 4.89 59.53
C LYS A 196 43.98 5.11 60.38
N VAL A 197 44.43 6.36 60.51
CA VAL A 197 45.49 6.73 61.45
C VAL A 197 44.96 6.57 62.88
N ARG A 198 45.55 5.63 63.65
CA ARG A 198 45.25 5.44 65.07
C ARG A 198 46.08 6.46 65.86
N LEU A 199 45.43 7.45 66.45
CA LEU A 199 46.08 8.33 67.44
C LEU A 199 46.23 7.55 68.75
N GLU A 200 47.46 7.18 69.08
CA GLU A 200 47.80 6.66 70.40
C GLU A 200 47.69 7.81 71.41
N ARG A 201 46.82 7.63 72.41
CA ARG A 201 46.69 8.56 73.54
C ARG A 201 47.86 8.32 74.48
N ASN A 202 48.80 9.25 74.55
CA ASN A 202 49.77 9.30 75.65
C ASN A 202 49.04 9.70 76.95
N THR A 203 49.00 8.77 77.90
CA THR A 203 48.62 9.00 79.29
C THR A 203 49.78 9.65 80.04
N TYR A 204 49.50 10.75 80.75
CA TYR A 204 50.31 11.27 81.87
C TYR A 204 49.57 11.00 83.18
#